data_AF-A0A927T1T6-F1
#
_entry.id   AF-A0A927T1T6-F1
#
_cell.length_a   1.000
_cell.length_b   1.000
_cell.length_c   1.000
_cell.angle_alpha   90.00
_cell.angle_beta   90.00
_cell.angle_gamma   90.00
#
_symmetry.space_group_name_H-M   'P 1'
#
loop_
_entity.id
_entity.type
_entity.pdbx_description
1 polymer ?
#
loop_
_entity_poly.entity_id
_entity_poly.type
_entity_poly.pdbx_seq_one_letter_code
_entity_poly.pdbx_strand_id
1 'polypeptide(L)'
;MKKKNVLIVCIIIAVILVVLTFITNYIDKGRVSTGYEPKFTIKIVSDGGNKVTYWGLGYKVVRYPSVSPNEPYKNNLGVKMGSWFMKYELSEYENVKIELLMDEKTIEVDKKRDVEFIVTLLRDSKYIHELCRGINTHKIIIGDEIYYLKESCAEIQKGKKQAKLSKEDLNSLLKIINDYSKVDENNKKDAEIIETITTTFETYYKMSDGTWQMNGNSYKYRLEITGRMPSAVLDSTFVYLSNIKDISFQRAYLAAGLSSSTVDYFSAEDAVFVDYFNVE
;
A
#
# COMPACT_ATOMS: atom_id res chain seq x y z
N MET A 1 26.32 50.71 -44.82
CA MET A 1 27.00 50.72 -43.49
C MET A 1 26.16 50.20 -42.33
N LYS A 2 24.84 50.44 -42.24
CA LYS A 2 24.01 50.02 -41.08
C LYS A 2 23.91 48.50 -40.82
N LYS A 3 23.84 47.65 -41.86
CA LYS A 3 23.71 46.18 -41.71
C LYS A 3 24.91 45.50 -41.05
N LYS A 4 26.14 46.00 -41.28
CA LYS A 4 27.37 45.41 -40.71
C LYS A 4 27.47 45.65 -39.20
N ASN A 5 27.03 46.82 -38.73
CA ASN A 5 27.01 47.15 -37.31
C ASN A 5 25.93 46.33 -36.57
N VAL A 6 24.76 46.12 -37.18
CA VAL A 6 23.71 45.24 -36.63
C VAL A 6 24.23 43.80 -36.51
N LEU A 7 24.92 43.29 -37.54
CA LEU A 7 25.49 41.93 -37.50
C LEU A 7 26.52 41.76 -36.37
N ILE A 8 27.41 42.74 -36.16
CA ILE A 8 28.41 42.70 -35.08
C ILE A 8 27.71 42.70 -33.71
N VAL A 9 26.70 43.54 -33.52
CA VAL A 9 25.92 43.56 -32.27
C VAL A 9 25.23 42.22 -32.02
N CYS A 10 24.63 41.61 -33.04
CA CYS A 10 24.02 40.28 -32.92
C CYS A 10 25.04 39.20 -32.53
N ILE A 11 26.24 39.23 -33.10
CA ILE A 11 27.32 38.28 -32.76
C ILE A 11 27.74 38.45 -31.29
N ILE A 12 27.92 39.69 -30.82
CA ILE A 12 28.29 39.98 -29.43
C ILE A 12 27.22 39.43 -28.48
N ILE A 13 25.94 39.69 -28.76
CA ILE A 13 24.82 39.16 -27.95
C ILE A 13 24.82 37.63 -27.94
N ALA A 14 25.07 36.99 -29.09
CA ALA A 14 25.14 35.53 -29.16
C ALA A 14 26.28 34.96 -28.29
N VAL A 15 27.47 35.58 -28.33
CA VAL A 15 28.60 35.18 -27.48
C VAL A 15 28.26 35.34 -26.00
N ILE A 16 27.60 36.43 -25.61
CA ILE A 16 27.16 36.66 -24.24
C ILE A 16 26.18 35.56 -23.79
N LEU A 17 25.21 35.19 -24.63
CA LEU A 17 24.25 34.12 -24.32
C LEU A 17 24.93 32.75 -24.16
N VAL A 18 25.95 32.47 -24.97
CA VAL A 18 26.76 31.25 -24.84
C VAL A 18 27.51 31.23 -23.51
N VAL A 19 28.17 32.33 -23.14
CA VAL A 19 28.87 32.43 -21.85
C VAL A 19 27.91 32.28 -20.67
N LEU A 20 26.75 32.95 -20.71
CA LEU A 20 25.71 32.83 -19.69
C LEU A 20 25.16 31.40 -19.57
N THR A 21 25.06 30.68 -20.68
CA THR A 21 24.66 29.26 -20.69
C THR A 21 25.62 28.42 -19.83
N PHE A 22 26.94 28.59 -20.01
CA PHE A 22 27.93 27.85 -19.21
C PHE A 22 27.88 28.24 -17.72
N ILE A 23 27.78 29.54 -17.42
CA ILE A 23 27.77 30.03 -16.03
C ILE A 23 26.53 29.51 -15.28
N THR A 24 25.34 29.72 -15.85
CA THR A 24 24.08 29.31 -15.21
C THR A 24 24.00 27.79 -15.08
N ASN A 25 24.42 27.05 -16.11
CA ASN A 25 24.50 25.59 -16.06
C ASN A 25 25.43 25.11 -14.95
N TYR A 26 26.62 25.71 -14.81
CA TYR A 26 27.58 25.32 -13.78
C TYR A 26 27.02 25.52 -12.37
N ILE A 27 26.43 26.68 -12.10
CA ILE A 27 25.84 26.98 -10.78
C ILE A 27 24.71 26.00 -10.48
N ASP A 28 23.77 25.82 -11.41
CA ASP A 28 22.61 24.95 -11.18
C ASP A 28 22.99 23.46 -11.14
N LYS A 29 24.01 23.03 -11.89
CA LYS A 29 24.56 21.68 -11.76
C LYS A 29 25.06 21.42 -10.35
N GLY A 30 25.80 22.35 -9.76
CA GLY A 30 26.28 22.25 -8.38
C GLY A 30 25.13 22.20 -7.37
N ARG A 31 24.06 22.98 -7.59
CA ARG A 31 22.86 22.96 -6.74
C ARG A 31 22.11 21.63 -6.85
N VAL A 32 21.85 21.17 -8.07
CA VAL A 32 21.16 19.89 -8.33
C VAL A 32 21.93 18.72 -7.72
N SER A 33 23.26 18.67 -7.91
CA SER A 33 24.09 17.60 -7.34
C SER A 33 24.17 17.62 -5.82
N THR A 34 23.90 18.76 -5.19
CA THR A 34 23.85 18.91 -3.72
C THR A 34 22.42 18.86 -3.16
N GLY A 35 21.44 18.54 -4.00
CA GLY A 35 20.04 18.37 -3.61
C GLY A 35 19.29 19.69 -3.36
N TYR A 36 19.71 20.78 -3.99
CA TYR A 36 19.02 22.06 -3.97
C TYR A 36 18.36 22.38 -5.30
N GLU A 37 17.23 23.10 -5.25
CA GLU A 37 16.49 23.52 -6.44
C GLU A 37 17.33 24.46 -7.31
N PRO A 38 17.37 24.26 -8.64
CA PRO A 38 18.09 25.15 -9.55
C PRO A 38 17.48 26.56 -9.53
N LYS A 39 18.33 27.58 -9.66
CA LYS A 39 17.96 29.01 -9.53
C LYS A 39 17.77 29.70 -10.87
N PHE A 40 18.56 29.36 -11.88
CA PHE A 40 18.59 30.03 -13.18
C PHE A 40 17.74 29.29 -14.21
N THR A 41 16.56 28.85 -13.77
CA THR A 41 15.64 28.05 -14.56
C THR A 41 14.20 28.52 -14.39
N ILE A 42 13.37 28.22 -15.39
CA ILE A 42 11.91 28.39 -15.32
C ILE A 42 11.30 27.05 -14.93
N LYS A 43 10.58 27.01 -13.82
CA LYS A 43 9.90 25.83 -13.30
C LYS A 43 8.54 25.64 -13.98
N ILE A 44 8.31 24.44 -14.50
CA ILE A 44 7.03 24.00 -15.06
C ILE A 44 6.63 22.71 -14.36
N VAL A 45 5.40 22.65 -13.87
CA VAL A 45 4.83 21.47 -13.20
C VAL A 45 3.86 20.81 -14.16
N SER A 46 3.91 19.48 -14.28
CA SER A 46 2.95 18.70 -15.07
C SER A 46 1.56 18.73 -14.46
N ASP A 47 0.54 18.46 -15.28
CA ASP A 47 -0.81 18.21 -14.81
C ASP A 47 -0.78 16.98 -13.87
N GLY A 48 -1.18 17.18 -12.61
CA GLY A 48 -1.09 16.17 -11.54
C GLY A 48 0.15 16.28 -10.63
N GLY A 49 1.12 17.14 -10.94
CA GLY A 49 2.23 17.45 -10.03
C GLY A 49 3.31 16.38 -9.84
N ASN A 50 3.23 15.28 -10.61
CA ASN A 50 4.17 14.16 -10.53
C ASN A 50 5.50 14.40 -11.26
N LYS A 51 5.60 15.43 -12.10
CA LYS A 51 6.79 15.79 -12.88
C LYS A 51 7.00 17.29 -12.85
N VAL A 52 8.22 17.71 -12.55
CA VAL A 52 8.64 19.11 -12.55
C VAL A 52 9.81 19.24 -13.50
N THR A 53 9.66 20.11 -14.49
CA THR A 53 10.73 20.43 -15.46
C THR A 53 11.21 21.85 -15.24
N TYR A 54 12.51 21.99 -15.05
CA TYR A 54 13.22 23.25 -14.92
C TYR A 54 13.96 23.54 -16.22
N TRP A 55 13.62 24.63 -16.89
CA TRP A 55 14.21 25.03 -18.16
C TRP A 55 15.25 26.13 -17.94
N GLY A 56 16.52 25.80 -18.16
CA GLY A 56 17.62 26.77 -18.16
C GLY A 56 18.04 27.16 -19.58
N LEU A 57 19.00 28.07 -19.70
CA LEU A 57 19.59 28.43 -20.99
C LEU A 57 20.45 27.27 -21.51
N GLY A 58 19.96 26.52 -22.50
CA GLY A 58 20.68 25.40 -23.14
C GLY A 58 20.64 24.06 -22.38
N TYR A 59 19.95 23.98 -21.24
CA TYR A 59 19.81 22.77 -20.45
C TYR A 59 18.43 22.67 -19.79
N LYS A 60 18.09 21.49 -19.29
CA LYS A 60 16.93 21.29 -18.43
C LYS A 60 17.23 20.31 -17.30
N VAL A 61 16.46 20.44 -16.23
CA VAL A 61 16.42 19.49 -15.12
C VAL A 61 15.02 18.91 -15.07
N VAL A 62 14.91 17.58 -15.08
CA VAL A 62 13.63 16.89 -14.91
C VAL A 62 13.67 16.22 -13.55
N ARG A 63 12.72 16.59 -12.70
CA ARG A 63 12.53 16.08 -11.34
C ARG A 63 11.17 15.37 -11.28
N TYR A 64 11.14 14.21 -10.65
CA TYR A 64 9.91 13.57 -10.20
C TYR A 64 9.80 13.77 -8.69
N PRO A 65 8.87 14.59 -8.17
CA PRO A 65 8.63 14.72 -6.73
C PRO A 65 8.07 13.42 -6.15
N SER A 66 8.37 13.14 -4.88
CA SER A 66 7.89 12.01 -4.08
C SER A 66 6.40 12.09 -3.77
N VAL A 67 5.94 13.23 -3.28
CA VAL A 67 4.54 13.41 -2.86
C VAL A 67 3.93 14.65 -3.50
N SER A 68 4.68 15.75 -3.55
CA SER A 68 4.15 17.05 -4.01
C SER A 68 5.21 17.91 -4.72
N PRO A 69 4.84 18.72 -5.72
CA PRO A 69 5.74 19.70 -6.36
C PRO A 69 6.39 20.71 -5.40
N ASN A 70 5.79 20.91 -4.22
CA ASN A 70 6.19 21.92 -3.23
C ASN A 70 7.02 21.35 -2.07
N GLU A 71 7.34 20.07 -2.10
CA GLU A 71 8.19 19.44 -1.08
C GLU A 71 9.68 19.84 -1.25
N PRO A 72 10.50 19.72 -0.18
CA PRO A 72 11.94 20.02 -0.25
C PRO A 72 12.62 19.32 -1.42
N TYR A 73 13.48 20.03 -2.17
CA TYR A 73 14.07 19.52 -3.42
C TYR A 73 14.83 18.19 -3.27
N LYS A 74 15.46 17.98 -2.11
CA LYS A 74 16.13 16.71 -1.75
C LYS A 74 15.19 15.51 -1.78
N ASN A 75 13.91 15.72 -1.50
CA ASN A 75 12.88 14.71 -1.62
C ASN A 75 12.46 14.66 -3.09
N ASN A 76 13.00 13.70 -3.81
CA ASN A 76 12.59 13.42 -5.17
C ASN A 76 12.76 11.94 -5.44
N LEU A 77 11.91 11.46 -6.33
CA LEU A 77 11.92 10.12 -6.87
C LEU A 77 13.07 9.96 -7.86
N GLY A 78 13.37 11.00 -8.62
CA GLY A 78 14.50 10.97 -9.54
C GLY A 78 14.71 12.34 -10.13
N VAL A 79 15.97 12.72 -10.27
CA VAL A 79 16.38 14.00 -10.84
C VAL A 79 17.47 13.74 -11.86
N LYS A 80 17.26 14.27 -13.07
CA LYS A 80 18.27 14.26 -14.11
C LYS A 80 18.40 15.62 -14.74
N MET A 81 19.64 16.06 -14.90
CA MET A 81 19.99 17.31 -15.60
C MET A 81 20.67 16.96 -16.92
N GLY A 82 20.35 17.68 -17.98
CA GLY A 82 20.92 17.47 -19.31
C GLY A 82 20.54 18.56 -20.29
N SER A 83 20.76 18.32 -21.59
CA SER A 83 20.35 19.25 -22.65
C SER A 83 18.83 19.41 -22.73
N TRP A 84 18.34 20.45 -23.40
CA TRP A 84 16.90 20.63 -23.69
C TRP A 84 16.25 19.39 -24.32
N PHE A 85 17.02 18.67 -25.14
CA PHE A 85 16.55 17.49 -25.87
C PHE A 85 16.65 16.20 -25.06
N MET A 86 17.17 16.23 -23.83
CA MET A 86 17.26 15.05 -22.98
C MET A 86 15.87 14.42 -22.76
N LYS A 87 15.73 13.13 -23.06
CA LYS A 87 14.57 12.34 -22.63
C LYS A 87 14.89 11.74 -21.26
N TYR A 88 14.02 11.95 -20.30
CA TYR A 88 14.11 11.35 -18.98
C TYR A 88 12.71 11.01 -18.50
N GLU A 89 12.35 9.75 -18.71
CA GLU A 89 11.22 9.14 -18.05
C GLU A 89 11.73 8.40 -16.82
N LEU A 90 11.00 8.54 -15.73
CA LEU A 90 11.21 7.72 -14.55
C LEU A 90 10.86 6.29 -14.96
N SER A 91 11.73 5.30 -14.69
CA SER A 91 11.36 3.90 -14.92
C SER A 91 10.08 3.62 -14.13
N GLU A 92 9.06 3.04 -14.78
CA GLU A 92 7.88 2.56 -14.07
C GLU A 92 8.37 1.63 -12.95
N TYR A 93 8.00 1.94 -11.71
CA TYR A 93 8.37 1.10 -10.59
C TYR A 93 7.53 -0.16 -10.71
N GLU A 94 8.18 -1.31 -10.79
CA GLU A 94 7.50 -2.59 -10.66
C GLU A 94 6.84 -2.62 -9.29
N ASN A 95 5.54 -2.97 -9.25
CA ASN A 95 4.83 -3.13 -7.99
C ASN A 95 5.50 -4.25 -7.19
N VAL A 96 5.93 -3.93 -5.96
CA VAL A 96 6.52 -4.92 -5.06
C VAL A 96 5.41 -5.45 -4.17
N LYS A 97 5.15 -6.76 -4.27
CA LYS A 97 4.22 -7.46 -3.37
C LYS A 97 5.00 -8.36 -2.43
N ILE A 98 4.63 -8.37 -1.16
CA ILE A 98 5.28 -9.18 -0.13
C ILE A 98 4.22 -10.04 0.55
N GLU A 99 4.32 -11.35 0.41
CA GLU A 99 3.51 -12.33 1.13
C GLU A 99 4.25 -12.74 2.41
N LEU A 100 3.65 -12.47 3.57
CA LEU A 100 4.07 -12.93 4.89
C LEU A 100 3.61 -14.38 5.04
N LEU A 101 4.53 -15.34 4.89
CA LEU A 101 4.17 -16.76 4.79
C LEU A 101 3.65 -17.35 6.11
N MET A 102 3.99 -16.73 7.25
CA MET A 102 3.52 -17.17 8.57
C MET A 102 2.16 -16.58 8.94
N ASP A 103 1.83 -15.40 8.43
CA ASP A 103 0.63 -14.64 8.80
C ASP A 103 -0.45 -14.67 7.70
N GLU A 104 -0.19 -15.38 6.60
CA GLU A 104 -1.03 -15.46 5.39
C GLU A 104 -1.47 -14.08 4.84
N LYS A 105 -0.66 -13.05 5.10
CA LYS A 105 -0.94 -11.66 4.75
C LYS A 105 -0.14 -11.24 3.52
N THR A 106 -0.78 -10.48 2.62
CA THR A 106 -0.09 -9.87 1.48
C THR A 106 -0.05 -8.36 1.64
N ILE A 107 1.13 -7.79 1.45
CA ILE A 107 1.41 -6.36 1.56
C ILE A 107 1.82 -5.84 0.19
N GLU A 108 1.27 -4.69 -0.22
CA GLU A 108 1.70 -3.95 -1.39
C GLU A 108 2.58 -2.76 -0.96
N VAL A 109 3.82 -2.72 -1.46
CA VAL A 109 4.75 -1.63 -1.17
C VAL A 109 4.64 -0.58 -2.27
N ASP A 110 4.13 0.60 -1.92
CA ASP A 110 3.83 1.69 -2.86
C ASP A 110 4.77 2.89 -2.73
N LYS A 111 5.41 3.12 -1.56
CA LYS A 111 6.36 4.22 -1.42
C LYS A 111 7.61 3.89 -2.20
N LYS A 112 7.85 4.69 -3.21
CA LYS A 112 8.96 4.51 -4.13
C LYS A 112 10.34 4.35 -3.48
N ARG A 113 10.65 5.09 -2.39
CA ARG A 113 11.95 4.95 -1.70
C ARG A 113 12.15 3.50 -1.22
N ASP A 114 11.09 2.91 -0.70
CA ASP A 114 11.11 1.56 -0.15
C ASP A 114 11.15 0.53 -1.28
N VAL A 115 10.38 0.75 -2.35
CA VAL A 115 10.44 -0.05 -3.58
C VAL A 115 11.85 -0.04 -4.18
N GLU A 116 12.46 1.14 -4.33
CA GLU A 116 13.81 1.29 -4.90
C GLU A 116 14.87 0.60 -4.03
N PHE A 117 14.78 0.73 -2.71
CA PHE A 117 15.64 -0.01 -1.79
C PHE A 117 15.50 -1.53 -1.99
N ILE A 118 14.27 -2.04 -1.99
CA ILE A 118 14.00 -3.48 -2.13
C ILE A 118 14.51 -4.00 -3.48
N VAL A 119 14.18 -3.31 -4.58
CA VAL A 119 14.60 -3.70 -5.94
C VAL A 119 16.12 -3.70 -6.06
N THR A 120 16.79 -2.64 -5.59
CA THR A 120 18.26 -2.53 -5.63
C THR A 120 18.90 -3.65 -4.80
N LEU A 121 18.42 -3.85 -3.57
CA LEU A 121 18.92 -4.91 -2.69
C LEU A 121 18.82 -6.30 -3.34
N LEU A 122 17.69 -6.59 -3.99
CA LEU A 122 17.43 -7.91 -4.55
C LEU A 122 18.10 -8.14 -5.90
N ARG A 123 18.19 -7.14 -6.77
CA ARG A 123 18.79 -7.28 -8.12
C ARG A 123 20.31 -7.17 -8.11
N ASP A 124 20.90 -6.35 -7.23
CA ASP A 124 22.36 -6.20 -7.14
C ASP A 124 23.03 -7.34 -6.34
N SER A 125 22.23 -8.13 -5.62
CA SER A 125 22.69 -9.28 -4.85
C SER A 125 23.24 -10.41 -5.73
N LYS A 126 24.33 -11.04 -5.26
CA LYS A 126 24.96 -12.19 -5.94
C LYS A 126 24.43 -13.52 -5.41
N TYR A 127 23.56 -14.17 -6.19
CA TYR A 127 22.95 -15.47 -5.86
C TYR A 127 23.86 -16.65 -6.19
N ILE A 128 24.90 -16.84 -5.39
CA ILE A 128 25.93 -17.87 -5.63
C ILE A 128 25.93 -19.00 -4.60
N HIS A 129 25.43 -18.73 -3.39
CA HIS A 129 25.51 -19.65 -2.27
C HIS A 129 24.44 -20.76 -2.35
N GLU A 130 24.75 -21.92 -1.75
CA GLU A 130 23.78 -23.00 -1.53
C GLU A 130 22.77 -22.62 -0.46
N LEU A 131 21.60 -23.26 -0.48
CA LEU A 131 20.49 -22.96 0.43
C LEU A 131 20.84 -23.25 1.89
N CYS A 132 20.57 -22.30 2.78
CA CYS A 132 20.66 -22.56 4.21
C CYS A 132 19.47 -23.38 4.71
N ARG A 133 19.60 -23.92 5.93
CA ARG A 133 18.55 -24.69 6.61
C ARG A 133 17.38 -23.85 7.16
N GLY A 134 17.43 -22.53 7.00
CA GLY A 134 16.37 -21.63 7.44
C GLY A 134 15.09 -21.80 6.64
N ILE A 135 13.95 -21.49 7.27
CA ILE A 135 12.64 -21.47 6.61
C ILE A 135 12.43 -20.16 5.85
N ASN A 136 11.61 -20.20 4.81
CA ASN A 136 11.19 -18.98 4.10
C ASN A 136 10.13 -18.28 4.95
N THR A 137 10.39 -17.02 5.31
CA THR A 137 9.45 -16.22 6.12
C THR A 137 8.63 -15.27 5.25
N HIS A 138 9.25 -14.71 4.20
CA HIS A 138 8.59 -13.79 3.29
C HIS A 138 8.81 -14.23 1.84
N LYS A 139 7.79 -14.04 0.99
CA LYS A 139 7.89 -14.17 -0.46
C LYS A 139 7.71 -12.79 -1.09
N ILE A 140 8.74 -12.31 -1.76
CA ILE A 140 8.78 -10.97 -2.38
C ILE A 140 8.66 -11.14 -3.90
N ILE A 141 7.70 -10.45 -4.50
CA ILE A 141 7.35 -10.53 -5.92
C ILE A 141 7.59 -9.16 -6.55
N ILE A 142 8.40 -9.15 -7.61
CA ILE A 142 8.76 -7.95 -8.38
C ILE A 142 8.61 -8.28 -9.86
N GLY A 143 7.54 -7.80 -10.48
CA GLY A 143 7.16 -8.24 -11.83
C GLY A 143 6.95 -9.76 -11.86
N ASP A 144 7.73 -10.47 -12.68
CA ASP A 144 7.73 -11.94 -12.78
C ASP A 144 8.78 -12.62 -11.89
N GLU A 145 9.59 -11.83 -11.16
CA GLU A 145 10.66 -12.35 -10.31
C GLU A 145 10.18 -12.65 -8.89
N ILE A 146 10.51 -13.85 -8.39
CA ILE A 146 10.14 -14.30 -7.04
C ILE A 146 11.40 -14.52 -6.20
N TYR A 147 11.39 -13.93 -5.02
CA TYR A 147 12.44 -14.01 -4.02
C TYR A 147 11.88 -14.50 -2.68
N TYR A 148 12.69 -15.19 -1.90
CA TYR A 148 12.31 -15.67 -0.57
C TYR A 148 13.29 -15.19 0.49
N LEU A 149 12.81 -14.51 1.52
CA LEU A 149 13.61 -14.12 2.68
C LEU A 149 13.67 -15.27 3.68
N LYS A 150 14.88 -15.55 4.17
CA LYS A 150 15.14 -16.47 5.29
C LYS A 150 15.80 -15.69 6.42
N GLU A 151 14.99 -15.15 7.32
CA GLU A 151 15.47 -14.29 8.42
C GLU A 151 16.50 -14.96 9.32
N SER A 152 16.30 -16.24 9.66
CA SER A 152 17.20 -17.00 10.52
C SER A 152 18.64 -17.09 9.98
N CYS A 153 18.80 -16.95 8.66
CA CYS A 153 20.10 -17.01 7.98
C CYS A 153 20.58 -15.64 7.48
N ALA A 154 19.75 -14.60 7.56
CA ALA A 154 19.98 -13.31 6.90
C ALA A 154 20.28 -13.47 5.40
N GLU A 155 19.46 -14.25 4.68
CA GLU A 155 19.68 -14.58 3.28
C GLU A 155 18.41 -14.43 2.43
N ILE A 156 18.59 -14.05 1.16
CA ILE A 156 17.55 -14.06 0.13
C ILE A 156 17.81 -15.22 -0.82
N GLN A 157 16.80 -16.05 -1.04
CA GLN A 157 16.81 -17.10 -2.05
C GLN A 157 16.14 -16.63 -3.35
N LYS A 158 16.76 -16.96 -4.49
CA LYS A 158 16.20 -16.86 -5.84
C LYS A 158 16.41 -18.19 -6.57
N GLY A 159 15.32 -18.91 -6.87
CA GLY A 159 15.40 -20.26 -7.43
C GLY A 159 16.14 -21.23 -6.50
N LYS A 160 17.24 -21.84 -6.97
CA LYS A 160 18.06 -22.82 -6.22
C LYS A 160 19.31 -22.22 -5.54
N LYS A 161 19.46 -20.90 -5.59
CA LYS A 161 20.64 -20.18 -5.05
C LYS A 161 20.20 -19.09 -4.09
N GLN A 162 21.14 -18.63 -3.26
CA GLN A 162 20.88 -17.55 -2.32
C GLN A 162 22.02 -16.53 -2.24
N ALA A 163 21.67 -15.34 -1.76
CA ALA A 163 22.56 -14.22 -1.50
C ALA A 163 22.51 -13.86 -0.02
N LYS A 164 23.66 -13.54 0.56
CA LYS A 164 23.79 -13.11 1.95
C LYS A 164 23.48 -11.62 2.07
N LEU A 165 22.64 -11.26 3.03
CA LEU A 165 22.35 -9.89 3.40
C LEU A 165 23.32 -9.41 4.48
N SER A 166 23.64 -8.12 4.46
CA SER A 166 24.21 -7.46 5.64
C SER A 166 23.14 -7.36 6.73
N LYS A 167 23.57 -7.18 7.99
CA LYS A 167 22.62 -6.99 9.09
C LYS A 167 21.84 -5.69 8.91
N GLU A 168 22.49 -4.67 8.38
CA GLU A 168 21.94 -3.35 8.09
C GLU A 168 20.82 -3.44 7.03
N ASP A 169 21.07 -4.19 5.95
CA ASP A 169 20.10 -4.37 4.87
C ASP A 169 18.91 -5.22 5.33
N LEU A 170 19.17 -6.30 6.08
CA LEU A 170 18.12 -7.12 6.66
C LEU A 170 17.22 -6.29 7.58
N ASN A 171 17.80 -5.53 8.50
CA ASN A 171 17.03 -4.69 9.43
C ASN A 171 16.23 -3.61 8.69
N SER A 172 16.80 -3.01 7.65
CA SER A 172 16.11 -2.00 6.83
C SER A 172 14.94 -2.61 6.05
N LEU A 173 15.13 -3.80 5.47
CA LEU A 173 14.06 -4.55 4.79
C LEU A 173 12.93 -4.92 5.76
N LEU A 174 13.26 -5.49 6.92
CA LEU A 174 12.27 -5.87 7.93
C LEU A 174 11.51 -4.66 8.48
N LYS A 175 12.20 -3.52 8.65
CA LYS A 175 11.55 -2.27 9.05
C LYS A 175 10.50 -1.82 8.03
N ILE A 176 10.86 -1.83 6.74
CA ILE A 176 9.92 -1.51 5.66
C ILE A 176 8.71 -2.45 5.74
N ILE A 177 8.94 -3.77 5.80
CA ILE A 177 7.85 -4.74 5.86
C ILE A 177 6.90 -4.46 7.04
N ASN A 178 7.46 -4.21 8.22
CA ASN A 178 6.69 -3.90 9.42
C ASN A 178 5.92 -2.58 9.33
N ASP A 179 6.51 -1.56 8.71
CA ASP A 179 5.83 -0.26 8.54
C ASP A 179 4.57 -0.42 7.66
N TYR A 180 4.61 -1.29 6.65
CA TYR A 180 3.43 -1.55 5.80
C TYR A 180 2.49 -2.59 6.38
N SER A 181 2.97 -3.58 7.13
CA SER A 181 2.10 -4.53 7.83
C SER A 181 1.19 -3.81 8.82
N LYS A 182 1.69 -2.76 9.48
CA LYS A 182 0.91 -1.89 10.38
C LYS A 182 -0.05 -0.95 9.67
N VAL A 183 0.21 -0.57 8.42
CA VAL A 183 -0.71 0.28 7.65
C VAL A 183 -2.00 -0.47 7.33
N ASP A 184 -1.93 -1.78 7.07
CA ASP A 184 -3.13 -2.62 6.91
C ASP A 184 -3.92 -2.80 8.23
N GLU A 185 -3.24 -2.80 9.38
CA GLU A 185 -3.92 -2.85 10.69
C GLU A 185 -4.56 -1.49 11.05
N ASN A 186 -3.91 -0.38 10.70
CA ASN A 186 -4.42 0.98 10.95
C ASN A 186 -5.44 1.45 9.87
N ASN A 187 -5.58 0.74 8.74
CA ASN A 187 -6.61 0.96 7.72
C ASN A 187 -7.81 0.01 7.84
N LYS A 188 -7.82 -0.92 8.80
CA LYS A 188 -9.08 -1.22 9.48
C LYS A 188 -9.47 0.08 10.16
N LYS A 189 -10.40 0.85 9.57
CA LYS A 189 -11.15 1.82 10.37
C LYS A 189 -11.58 1.06 11.61
N ASP A 190 -11.18 1.53 12.80
CA ASP A 190 -11.83 1.08 14.02
C ASP A 190 -13.32 1.28 13.76
N ALA A 191 -14.03 0.18 13.52
CA ALA A 191 -15.44 0.27 13.24
C ALA A 191 -16.03 0.81 14.55
N GLU A 192 -16.52 2.04 14.50
CA GLU A 192 -17.13 2.67 15.67
C GLU A 192 -18.48 1.98 15.91
N ILE A 193 -18.83 1.82 17.18
CA ILE A 193 -20.17 1.35 17.56
C ILE A 193 -21.16 2.44 17.15
N ILE A 194 -22.00 2.14 16.17
CA ILE A 194 -23.11 3.01 15.74
C ILE A 194 -24.30 2.83 16.69
N GLU A 195 -24.58 1.60 17.10
CA GLU A 195 -25.77 1.26 17.86
C GLU A 195 -25.47 0.13 18.83
N THR A 196 -25.94 0.27 20.07
CA THR A 196 -25.88 -0.78 21.10
C THR A 196 -27.28 -1.29 21.34
N ILE A 197 -27.48 -2.60 21.18
CA ILE A 197 -28.77 -3.26 21.35
C ILE A 197 -28.65 -4.23 22.52
N THR A 198 -29.48 -4.00 23.54
CA THR A 198 -29.57 -4.86 24.72
C THR A 198 -30.88 -5.61 24.68
N THR A 199 -30.81 -6.93 24.64
CA THR A 199 -31.96 -7.84 24.65
C THR A 199 -32.09 -8.50 26.01
N THR A 200 -33.08 -9.38 26.16
CA THR A 200 -33.21 -10.23 27.35
C THR A 200 -32.12 -11.29 27.46
N PHE A 201 -31.44 -11.63 26.35
CA PHE A 201 -30.42 -12.67 26.31
C PHE A 201 -29.01 -12.07 26.34
N GLU A 202 -28.72 -11.12 25.45
CA GLU A 202 -27.36 -10.62 25.20
C GLU A 202 -27.35 -9.14 24.79
N THR A 203 -26.17 -8.49 24.89
CA THR A 203 -25.91 -7.17 24.32
C THR A 203 -25.00 -7.30 23.10
N TYR A 204 -25.39 -6.68 21.99
CA TYR A 204 -24.62 -6.68 20.74
C TYR A 204 -24.61 -5.31 20.08
N TYR A 205 -23.68 -5.14 19.14
CA TYR A 205 -23.34 -3.83 18.57
C TYR A 205 -23.48 -3.84 17.06
N LYS A 206 -24.01 -2.76 16.50
CA LYS A 206 -23.90 -2.44 15.08
C LYS A 206 -22.66 -1.60 14.86
N MET A 207 -21.81 -2.02 13.94
CA MET A 207 -20.54 -1.39 13.65
C MET A 207 -20.65 -0.43 12.46
N SER A 208 -19.75 0.55 12.37
CA SER A 208 -19.76 1.54 11.30
C SER A 208 -19.38 1.02 9.91
N ASP A 209 -18.79 -0.17 9.84
CA ASP A 209 -18.55 -0.92 8.62
C ASP A 209 -19.78 -1.75 8.16
N GLY A 210 -20.89 -1.70 8.91
CA GLY A 210 -22.11 -2.44 8.63
C GLY A 210 -22.13 -3.87 9.19
N THR A 211 -21.07 -4.30 9.86
CA THR A 211 -21.03 -5.58 10.57
C THR A 211 -21.69 -5.48 11.95
N TRP A 212 -21.89 -6.63 12.59
CA TRP A 212 -22.41 -6.75 13.94
C TRP A 212 -21.38 -7.40 14.84
N GLN A 213 -21.27 -6.97 16.10
CA GLN A 213 -20.33 -7.55 17.06
C GLN A 213 -21.00 -8.01 18.33
N MET A 214 -20.54 -9.16 18.84
CA MET A 214 -20.96 -9.69 20.13
C MET A 214 -19.85 -10.58 20.70
N ASN A 215 -19.50 -10.39 21.97
CA ASN A 215 -18.51 -11.21 22.70
C ASN A 215 -17.17 -11.42 21.96
N GLY A 216 -16.69 -10.41 21.22
CA GLY A 216 -15.44 -10.46 20.46
C GLY A 216 -15.56 -11.06 19.05
N ASN A 217 -16.72 -11.60 18.68
CA ASN A 217 -16.99 -12.12 17.34
C ASN A 217 -17.65 -11.03 16.47
N SER A 218 -17.37 -11.08 15.16
CA SER A 218 -17.97 -10.22 14.14
C SER A 218 -18.81 -11.02 13.16
N TYR A 219 -19.98 -10.50 12.83
CA TYR A 219 -20.98 -11.13 11.98
C TYR A 219 -21.42 -10.19 10.85
N LYS A 220 -21.53 -10.73 9.63
CA LYS A 220 -21.93 -9.96 8.45
C LYS A 220 -23.40 -9.57 8.43
N TYR A 221 -24.26 -10.35 9.07
CA TYR A 221 -25.72 -10.21 8.96
C TYR A 221 -26.38 -10.19 10.34
N ARG A 222 -27.46 -9.42 10.46
CA ARG A 222 -28.49 -9.59 11.49
C ARG A 222 -29.74 -10.10 10.78
N LEU A 223 -30.06 -11.36 11.02
CA LEU A 223 -31.17 -12.07 10.40
C LEU A 223 -32.36 -12.09 11.34
N GLU A 224 -33.53 -11.68 10.84
CA GLU A 224 -34.82 -11.89 11.49
C GLU A 224 -35.55 -12.97 10.72
N ILE A 225 -35.75 -14.13 11.34
CA ILE A 225 -36.24 -15.33 10.68
C ILE A 225 -37.61 -15.65 11.26
N THR A 226 -38.66 -15.35 10.50
CA THR A 226 -40.06 -15.51 10.92
C THR A 226 -40.67 -16.78 10.34
N GLY A 227 -41.48 -17.45 11.14
CA GLY A 227 -42.26 -18.60 10.72
C GLY A 227 -43.08 -19.18 11.86
N ARG A 228 -43.81 -20.27 11.59
CA ARG A 228 -44.65 -20.94 12.57
C ARG A 228 -44.01 -22.24 13.03
N MET A 229 -43.75 -22.34 14.33
CA MET A 229 -43.29 -23.61 14.92
C MET A 229 -44.38 -24.68 14.87
N PRO A 230 -44.03 -25.97 14.81
CA PRO A 230 -45.01 -27.04 14.87
C PRO A 230 -45.91 -26.90 16.10
N SER A 231 -47.23 -26.97 15.89
CA SER A 231 -48.26 -26.85 16.93
C SER A 231 -48.38 -25.47 17.60
N ALA A 232 -47.71 -24.43 17.10
CA ALA A 232 -47.87 -23.07 17.58
C ALA A 232 -49.09 -22.37 16.94
N VAL A 233 -49.77 -21.53 17.71
CA VAL A 233 -50.92 -20.72 17.25
C VAL A 233 -50.47 -19.45 16.53
N LEU A 234 -49.35 -18.87 16.97
CA LEU A 234 -48.78 -17.64 16.44
C LEU A 234 -47.45 -17.91 15.74
N ASP A 235 -47.05 -16.98 14.88
CA ASP A 235 -45.73 -16.98 14.27
C ASP A 235 -44.71 -16.43 15.28
N SER A 236 -43.46 -16.85 15.14
CA SER A 236 -42.36 -16.38 15.96
C SER A 236 -41.21 -15.93 15.07
N THR A 237 -40.47 -14.93 15.55
CA THR A 237 -39.27 -14.43 14.91
C THR A 237 -38.07 -14.71 15.78
N PHE A 238 -37.08 -15.39 15.21
CA PHE A 238 -35.79 -15.63 15.83
C PHE A 238 -34.76 -14.69 15.23
N VAL A 239 -34.01 -13.99 16.08
CA VAL A 239 -32.98 -13.05 15.66
C VAL A 239 -31.60 -13.66 15.86
N TYR A 240 -30.81 -13.66 14.78
CA TYR A 240 -29.46 -14.17 14.76
C TYR A 240 -28.48 -13.12 14.25
N LEU A 241 -27.29 -13.05 14.86
CA LEU A 241 -26.12 -12.51 14.18
C LEU A 241 -25.44 -13.66 13.45
N SER A 242 -25.15 -13.51 12.15
CA SER A 242 -24.62 -14.61 11.35
C SER A 242 -23.65 -14.18 10.25
N ASN A 243 -22.71 -15.08 9.95
CA ASN A 243 -21.89 -15.06 8.74
C ASN A 243 -22.46 -15.90 7.60
N ILE A 244 -23.53 -16.66 7.87
CA ILE A 244 -24.34 -17.40 6.90
C ILE A 244 -25.46 -16.47 6.43
N LYS A 245 -25.61 -16.33 5.11
CA LYS A 245 -26.56 -15.36 4.52
C LYS A 245 -28.02 -15.74 4.74
N ASP A 246 -28.31 -17.03 4.81
CA ASP A 246 -29.68 -17.55 4.89
C ASP A 246 -29.72 -18.76 5.82
N ILE A 247 -30.66 -18.74 6.77
CA ILE A 247 -30.90 -19.79 7.75
C ILE A 247 -32.38 -20.12 7.68
N SER A 248 -32.69 -21.38 7.36
CA SER A 248 -34.08 -21.86 7.33
C SER A 248 -34.74 -21.68 8.70
N PHE A 249 -36.04 -21.35 8.72
CA PHE A 249 -36.81 -21.21 9.96
C PHE A 249 -36.71 -22.44 10.88
N GLN A 250 -36.74 -23.66 10.32
CA GLN A 250 -36.60 -24.89 11.11
C GLN A 250 -35.27 -24.93 11.86
N ARG A 251 -34.17 -24.64 11.17
CA ARG A 251 -32.84 -24.61 11.78
C ARG A 251 -32.71 -23.47 12.80
N ALA A 252 -33.35 -22.33 12.57
CA ALA A 252 -33.33 -21.20 13.49
C ALA A 252 -33.93 -21.56 14.85
N TYR A 253 -35.16 -22.11 14.89
CA TYR A 253 -35.76 -22.42 16.19
C TYR A 253 -35.06 -23.60 16.89
N LEU A 254 -34.58 -24.61 16.14
CA LEU A 254 -33.84 -25.74 16.70
C LEU A 254 -32.52 -25.27 17.36
N ALA A 255 -31.76 -24.40 16.68
CA ALA A 255 -30.51 -23.85 17.16
C ALA A 255 -30.68 -22.85 18.32
N ALA A 256 -31.90 -22.35 18.56
CA ALA A 256 -32.22 -21.43 19.66
C ALA A 256 -32.39 -22.14 21.02
N GLY A 257 -31.95 -23.41 21.13
CA GLY A 257 -32.08 -24.21 22.34
C GLY A 257 -33.25 -25.20 22.34
N LEU A 258 -33.96 -25.35 21.23
CA LEU A 258 -35.12 -26.27 21.14
C LEU A 258 -34.75 -27.65 20.56
N SER A 259 -33.53 -27.83 20.06
CA SER A 259 -33.03 -29.16 19.68
C SER A 259 -32.30 -29.87 20.82
N SER A 260 -32.49 -31.18 20.91
CA SER A 260 -31.68 -32.06 21.77
C SER A 260 -30.38 -32.53 21.11
N SER A 261 -30.17 -32.23 19.83
CA SER A 261 -28.99 -32.65 19.06
C SER A 261 -28.01 -31.51 18.87
N THR A 262 -26.73 -31.73 19.18
CA THR A 262 -25.68 -30.71 19.04
C THR A 262 -25.41 -30.31 17.58
N VAL A 263 -25.79 -31.16 16.61
CA VAL A 263 -25.59 -30.90 15.17
C VAL A 263 -26.48 -29.79 14.62
N ASP A 264 -27.57 -29.47 15.33
CA ASP A 264 -28.51 -28.44 14.90
C ASP A 264 -28.04 -27.03 15.30
N TYR A 265 -27.08 -26.94 16.22
CA TYR A 265 -26.54 -25.69 16.72
C TYR A 265 -25.45 -25.14 15.79
N PHE A 266 -25.28 -23.82 15.82
CA PHE A 266 -24.22 -23.15 15.10
C PHE A 266 -22.94 -23.08 15.96
N SER A 267 -21.79 -23.07 15.29
CA SER A 267 -20.58 -22.61 15.94
C SER A 267 -20.69 -21.10 16.23
N ALA A 268 -20.01 -20.61 17.26
CA ALA A 268 -20.02 -19.19 17.60
C ALA A 268 -19.44 -18.29 16.49
N GLU A 269 -18.67 -18.85 15.56
CA GLU A 269 -18.14 -18.12 14.39
C GLU A 269 -19.18 -18.01 13.27
N ASP A 270 -20.09 -18.98 13.16
CA ASP A 270 -21.09 -19.06 12.09
C ASP A 270 -22.34 -18.24 12.40
N ALA A 271 -22.93 -18.44 13.57
CA ALA A 271 -24.12 -17.71 13.99
C ALA A 271 -24.34 -17.78 15.50
N VAL A 272 -24.96 -16.74 16.05
CA VAL A 272 -25.38 -16.69 17.45
C VAL A 272 -26.79 -16.14 17.57
N PHE A 273 -27.59 -16.81 18.40
CA PHE A 273 -28.95 -16.41 18.73
C PHE A 273 -28.90 -15.23 19.70
N VAL A 274 -29.66 -14.16 19.42
CA VAL A 274 -29.61 -12.93 20.21
C VAL A 274 -30.97 -12.44 20.68
N ASP A 275 -32.07 -12.82 20.05
CA ASP A 275 -33.40 -12.36 20.49
C ASP A 275 -34.54 -13.23 19.95
N TYR A 276 -35.70 -13.16 20.61
CA TYR A 276 -36.93 -13.85 20.22
C TYR A 276 -38.18 -13.05 20.58
N PHE A 277 -39.14 -13.01 19.65
CA PHE A 277 -40.46 -12.45 19.89
C PHE A 277 -41.54 -13.16 19.06
N ASN A 278 -42.77 -13.14 19.56
CA ASN A 278 -43.94 -13.59 18.81
C ASN A 278 -44.47 -12.46 17.93
N VAL A 279 -45.02 -12.83 16.77
CA VAL A 279 -45.74 -11.93 15.89
C VAL A 279 -47.23 -12.15 16.14
N GLU A 280 -47.92 -11.10 16.61
CA GLU A 280 -49.39 -11.08 16.78
C GLU A 280 -50.13 -11.01 15.44
#